data_AF-A0A838JQR1-F1
#
_entry.id   AF-A0A838JQR1-F1
#
_cell.length_a   1.000
_cell.length_b   1.000
_cell.length_c   1.000
_cell.angle_alpha   90.00
_cell.angle_beta   90.00
_cell.angle_gamma   90.00
#
_symmetry.space_group_name_H-M   'P 1'
#
loop_
_entity.id
_entity.type
_entity.pdbx_description
1 polymer ?
#
loop_
_entity_poly.entity_id
_entity_poly.type
_entity_poly.pdbx_seq_one_letter_code
_entity_poly.pdbx_strand_id
1 'polypeptide(L)'
;LQGRASPRVRDFALFGETTGETDEFGLPVRYDWAAEYRGRATVVYGHTPVPEAEWINRTINIDTGCAFGGKLTALRYPEKELVSVPAEHTYYKPAKPFLAADAAAPSVETERPYDDLLDIGDVVGKRIIPTRLQRNVTIREENAAAALEVMSRFAVDPRWLVYLPPTMSPSETSQRPDLLEHPAEAFAYYRQQGVPGVICEEKHMGSRAIVVVCRDEQTSSTRFGVKEGIGTCYTRTGRSFFEDAALEKGLLEQVRAALGVAGIWEDLDTDWVCMDCEIMPWSVKAGELLRGQYAAVGAAARPALSASLAALEAASASGRDVGGLQARYRERVEDVGRYVDAYRRYSWPVRSLEDLRLAPFHLLASEGAVHTDRDHGWHMKVLTKLCEADTGLLLGTSHMTVQTTDPESIEAGTRWWEEITGRGGEGMVVKPLEFVARGRRGMAQPGIKCRGREYLRIIYGPEYTEPANLERLRSRRLGTKRSLALREFALGVEALERFVRREPLYRVHECVFGVLALESEPVDPRL
;
A
#
# COMPACT_ATOMS: atom_id res chain seq x y z
N LEU A 1 6.97 -21.30 29.01
CA LEU A 1 6.70 -21.93 30.33
C LEU A 1 5.35 -21.55 30.96
N GLN A 2 4.48 -20.81 30.25
CA GLN A 2 3.23 -20.28 30.79
C GLN A 2 2.27 -21.35 31.31
N GLY A 3 1.58 -21.08 32.42
CA GLY A 3 0.57 -21.96 33.02
C GLY A 3 1.14 -23.19 33.74
N ARG A 4 2.45 -23.22 34.00
CA ARG A 4 3.13 -24.33 34.71
C ARG A 4 3.77 -23.81 35.99
N ALA A 5 3.70 -24.61 37.07
CA ALA A 5 4.40 -24.35 38.32
C ALA A 5 5.44 -25.45 38.55
N SER A 6 6.72 -25.13 38.40
CA SER A 6 7.84 -26.04 38.72
C SER A 6 9.03 -25.26 39.27
N PRO A 7 9.99 -25.92 39.95
CA PRO A 7 11.21 -25.27 40.44
C PRO A 7 11.94 -24.48 39.35
N ARG A 8 12.06 -25.07 38.14
CA ARG A 8 12.65 -24.41 36.97
C ARG A 8 11.88 -23.16 36.53
N VAL A 9 10.55 -23.17 36.58
CA VAL A 9 9.74 -21.98 36.23
C VAL A 9 9.92 -20.88 37.26
N ARG A 10 9.98 -21.24 38.55
CA ARG A 10 10.21 -20.28 39.64
C ARG A 10 11.60 -19.65 39.51
N ASP A 11 12.62 -20.45 39.24
CA ASP A 11 13.99 -20.00 39.04
C ASP A 11 14.10 -19.00 37.88
N PHE A 12 13.54 -19.37 36.72
CA PHE A 12 13.45 -18.46 35.56
C PHE A 12 12.68 -17.17 35.88
N ALA A 13 11.56 -17.24 36.59
CA ALA A 13 10.78 -16.05 36.94
C ALA A 13 11.46 -15.12 37.95
N LEU A 14 12.34 -15.67 38.80
CA LEU A 14 13.07 -14.91 39.82
C LEU A 14 14.37 -14.32 39.32
N PHE A 15 15.08 -14.98 38.40
CA PHE A 15 16.43 -14.59 38.00
C PHE A 15 16.54 -14.20 36.52
N GLY A 16 15.56 -14.60 35.71
CA GLY A 16 15.64 -14.52 34.26
C GLY A 16 16.62 -15.52 33.68
N GLU A 17 16.78 -15.49 32.36
CA GLU A 17 17.83 -16.23 31.66
C GLU A 17 19.02 -15.29 31.41
N THR A 18 20.23 -15.77 31.68
CA THR A 18 21.47 -15.00 31.55
C THR A 18 22.25 -15.47 30.33
N THR A 19 22.98 -14.56 29.69
CA THR A 19 23.86 -14.89 28.55
C THR A 19 25.12 -15.65 28.98
N GLY A 20 25.37 -15.74 30.29
CA GLY A 20 26.62 -16.22 30.86
C GLY A 20 27.69 -15.14 31.01
N GLU A 21 27.44 -13.93 30.52
CA GLU A 21 28.32 -12.77 30.65
C GLU A 21 27.96 -11.92 31.87
N THR A 22 28.93 -11.12 32.31
CA THR A 22 28.79 -10.17 33.42
C THR A 22 29.18 -8.78 32.91
N ASP A 23 28.38 -7.78 33.25
CA ASP A 23 28.65 -6.39 32.87
C ASP A 23 29.79 -5.76 33.71
N GLU A 24 30.14 -4.51 33.38
CA GLU A 24 31.19 -3.75 34.08
C GLU A 24 30.89 -3.48 35.57
N PHE A 25 29.63 -3.66 35.99
CA PHE A 25 29.18 -3.50 37.38
C PHE A 25 29.10 -4.85 38.13
N GLY A 26 29.54 -5.95 37.52
CA GLY A 26 29.50 -7.27 38.13
C GLY A 26 28.12 -7.93 38.09
N LEU A 27 27.16 -7.40 37.31
CA LEU A 27 25.81 -7.94 37.19
C LEU A 27 25.69 -8.85 35.97
N PRO A 28 24.91 -9.95 36.06
CA PRO A 28 24.72 -10.85 34.93
C PRO A 28 23.96 -10.15 33.80
N VAL A 29 24.48 -10.27 32.58
CA VAL A 29 23.79 -9.83 31.36
C VAL A 29 22.66 -10.83 31.08
N ARG A 30 21.45 -10.30 30.88
CA ARG A 30 20.22 -11.09 30.71
C ARG A 30 19.77 -11.11 29.26
N TYR A 31 19.17 -12.22 28.85
CA TYR A 31 18.50 -12.31 27.55
C TYR A 31 17.24 -11.44 27.53
N ASP A 32 17.06 -10.66 26.46
CA ASP A 32 15.84 -9.88 26.22
C ASP A 32 14.74 -10.77 25.62
N TRP A 33 14.24 -11.70 26.43
CA TRP A 33 13.16 -12.62 26.02
C TRP A 33 11.87 -11.89 25.59
N ALA A 34 11.68 -10.63 26.01
CA ALA A 34 10.52 -9.83 25.64
C ALA A 34 10.51 -9.51 24.15
N ALA A 35 11.67 -9.23 23.55
CA ALA A 35 11.85 -9.01 22.12
C ALA A 35 11.45 -10.24 21.27
N GLU A 36 11.65 -11.45 21.79
CA GLU A 36 11.30 -12.71 21.13
C GLU A 36 9.89 -13.23 21.48
N TYR A 37 9.15 -12.55 22.36
CA TYR A 37 7.87 -13.05 22.83
C TYR A 37 6.78 -13.01 21.73
N ARG A 38 6.39 -14.19 21.24
CA ARG A 38 5.30 -14.38 20.26
C ARG A 38 4.00 -14.98 20.85
N GLY A 39 3.92 -15.05 22.17
CA GLY A 39 2.79 -15.68 22.87
C GLY A 39 1.50 -14.87 22.79
N ARG A 40 0.35 -15.53 22.96
CA ARG A 40 -0.95 -14.85 22.87
C ARG A 40 -1.26 -13.97 24.08
N ALA A 41 -0.73 -14.30 25.25
CA ALA A 41 -1.07 -13.60 26.48
C ALA A 41 -0.31 -12.29 26.63
N THR A 42 -0.93 -11.32 27.29
CA THR A 42 -0.22 -10.15 27.78
C THR A 42 0.61 -10.54 29.01
N VAL A 43 1.89 -10.19 29.03
CA VAL A 43 2.80 -10.49 30.16
C VAL A 43 3.24 -9.17 30.80
N VAL A 44 2.73 -8.92 32.01
CA VAL A 44 3.21 -7.82 32.85
C VAL A 44 4.30 -8.38 33.76
N TYR A 45 5.48 -7.76 33.75
CA TYR A 45 6.62 -8.24 34.51
C TYR A 45 7.40 -7.09 35.15
N GLY A 46 8.38 -7.47 35.98
CA GLY A 46 9.31 -6.56 36.65
C GLY A 46 10.69 -7.22 36.72
N HIS A 47 11.45 -6.95 37.77
CA HIS A 47 12.74 -7.58 38.14
C HIS A 47 13.98 -6.84 37.61
N THR A 48 13.95 -6.35 36.38
CA THR A 48 15.04 -5.53 35.83
C THR A 48 14.55 -4.10 35.68
N PRO A 49 14.96 -3.16 36.55
CA PRO A 49 14.36 -1.84 36.57
C PRO A 49 14.67 -1.06 35.28
N VAL A 50 13.67 -0.38 34.73
CA VAL A 50 13.77 0.47 33.53
C VAL A 50 13.33 1.91 33.83
N PRO A 51 13.90 2.96 33.20
CA PRO A 51 13.51 4.34 33.51
C PRO A 51 12.03 4.64 33.23
N GLU A 52 11.51 4.12 32.12
CA GLU A 52 10.10 4.22 31.73
C GLU A 52 9.58 2.83 31.33
N ALA A 53 8.29 2.60 31.58
CA ALA A 53 7.62 1.37 31.21
C ALA A 53 7.24 1.41 29.73
N GLU A 54 7.73 0.46 28.95
CA GLU A 54 7.52 0.38 27.51
C GLU A 54 6.91 -0.97 27.12
N TRP A 55 6.01 -0.93 26.13
CA TRP A 55 5.41 -2.13 25.55
C TRP A 55 6.35 -2.73 24.51
N ILE A 56 6.78 -3.97 24.75
CA ILE A 56 7.57 -4.74 23.80
C ILE A 56 6.74 -5.96 23.40
N ASN A 57 6.36 -6.04 22.13
CA ASN A 57 5.40 -7.03 21.67
C ASN A 57 4.11 -7.05 22.54
N ARG A 58 3.89 -8.13 23.29
CA ARG A 58 2.76 -8.29 24.22
C ARG A 58 3.21 -8.31 25.68
N THR A 59 4.41 -7.81 25.95
CA THR A 59 4.99 -7.78 27.29
C THR A 59 5.21 -6.32 27.70
N ILE A 60 5.20 -6.05 29.00
CA ILE A 60 5.54 -4.74 29.55
C ILE A 60 6.22 -4.90 30.90
N ASN A 61 7.35 -4.21 31.04
CA ASN A 61 8.07 -4.09 32.28
C ASN A 61 7.57 -2.86 33.06
N ILE A 62 6.90 -3.09 34.19
CA ILE A 62 6.39 -2.00 35.05
C ILE A 62 7.32 -1.70 36.23
N ASP A 63 8.45 -2.39 36.34
CA ASP A 63 9.47 -2.08 37.34
C ASP A 63 10.24 -0.83 36.91
N THR A 64 9.68 0.33 37.25
CA THR A 64 10.30 1.64 36.99
C THR A 64 11.24 2.08 38.12
N GLY A 65 11.84 1.10 38.82
CA GLY A 65 12.87 1.32 39.83
C GLY A 65 12.42 2.13 41.05
N CYS A 66 11.16 1.98 41.51
CA CYS A 66 10.64 2.67 42.70
C CYS A 66 11.58 2.53 43.92
N ALA A 67 12.15 1.34 44.14
CA ALA A 67 13.08 1.09 45.24
C ALA A 67 14.39 1.88 45.12
N PHE A 68 14.78 2.25 43.88
CA PHE A 68 15.99 2.98 43.57
C PHE A 68 15.76 4.50 43.41
N GLY A 69 14.57 5.00 43.77
CA GLY A 69 14.20 6.41 43.64
C GLY A 69 13.54 6.79 42.31
N GLY A 70 13.10 5.81 41.52
CA GLY A 70 12.34 6.00 40.29
C GLY A 70 10.85 6.29 40.53
N LYS A 71 9.98 5.52 39.86
CA LYS A 71 8.52 5.65 39.99
C LYS A 71 7.88 4.34 40.44
N LEU A 72 6.78 4.42 41.18
CA LEU A 72 5.85 3.32 41.33
C LEU A 72 4.86 3.35 40.16
N THR A 73 4.93 2.34 39.28
CA THR A 73 4.12 2.27 38.06
C THR A 73 3.10 1.15 38.13
N ALA A 74 1.87 1.44 37.70
CA ALA A 74 0.77 0.52 37.60
C ALA A 74 0.23 0.50 36.15
N LEU A 75 -0.15 -0.69 35.69
CA LEU A 75 -0.87 -0.87 34.44
C LEU A 75 -2.37 -1.06 34.74
N ARG A 76 -3.22 -0.19 34.20
CA ARG A 76 -4.67 -0.40 34.18
C ARG A 76 -5.02 -1.30 33.00
N TYR A 77 -5.62 -2.45 33.29
CA TYR A 77 -5.98 -3.46 32.29
C TYR A 77 -7.49 -3.73 32.35
N PRO A 78 -8.21 -3.77 31.20
CA PRO A 78 -7.71 -3.94 29.83
C PRO A 78 -7.35 -2.66 29.06
N GLU A 79 -7.49 -1.47 29.64
CA GLU A 79 -7.30 -0.18 28.98
C GLU A 79 -5.87 0.09 28.50
N LYS A 80 -4.90 -0.64 29.08
CA LYS A 80 -3.45 -0.50 28.86
C LYS A 80 -2.89 0.89 29.22
N GLU A 81 -3.57 1.63 30.08
CA GLU A 81 -3.14 2.93 30.57
C GLU A 81 -2.09 2.76 31.68
N LEU A 82 -0.98 3.50 31.58
CA LEU A 82 0.05 3.55 32.61
C LEU A 82 -0.21 4.70 33.58
N VAL A 83 -0.19 4.39 34.87
CA VAL A 83 -0.28 5.38 35.95
C VAL A 83 0.98 5.24 36.80
N SER A 84 1.67 6.34 37.05
CA SER A 84 2.90 6.33 37.84
C SER A 84 2.97 7.49 38.84
N VAL A 85 3.56 7.24 40.00
CA VAL A 85 3.91 8.29 40.98
C VAL A 85 5.41 8.23 41.29
N PRO A 86 6.09 9.36 41.53
CA PRO A 86 7.49 9.35 41.97
C PRO A 86 7.67 8.59 43.29
N ALA A 87 8.83 7.95 43.47
CA ALA A 87 9.19 7.34 44.74
C ALA A 87 9.37 8.42 45.82
N GLU A 88 8.87 8.15 47.03
CA GLU A 88 9.02 9.06 48.18
C GLU A 88 10.49 9.18 48.62
N HIS A 89 11.22 8.06 48.56
CA HIS A 89 12.62 7.95 48.95
C HIS A 89 13.36 6.93 48.06
N THR A 90 14.69 7.07 47.96
CA THR A 90 15.56 5.98 47.46
C THR A 90 15.78 4.97 48.59
N TYR A 91 15.04 3.87 48.55
CA TYR A 91 15.08 2.83 49.59
C TYR A 91 16.32 1.92 49.50
N TYR A 92 16.90 1.77 48.31
CA TYR A 92 18.12 1.00 48.07
C TYR A 92 19.03 1.72 47.09
N LYS A 93 20.34 1.75 47.36
CA LYS A 93 21.32 2.34 46.45
C LYS A 93 21.77 1.29 45.43
N PRO A 94 21.41 1.43 44.13
CA PRO A 94 21.77 0.43 43.15
C PRO A 94 23.28 0.45 42.86
N ALA A 95 23.85 -0.71 42.54
CA ALA A 95 25.26 -0.84 42.17
C ALA A 95 25.57 -0.10 40.85
N LYS A 96 24.61 -0.14 39.92
CA LYS A 96 24.57 0.67 38.70
C LYS A 96 23.66 1.89 38.94
N PRO A 97 24.13 3.13 38.76
CA PRO A 97 23.27 4.31 38.88
C PRO A 97 22.02 4.17 38.00
N PHE A 98 20.83 4.25 38.61
CA PHE A 98 19.57 3.98 37.91
C PHE A 98 19.03 5.22 37.17
N LEU A 99 19.09 6.39 37.83
CA LEU A 99 18.79 7.69 37.24
C LEU A 99 20.08 8.53 37.27
N ALA A 100 20.43 9.19 36.17
CA ALA A 100 21.57 10.11 36.12
C ALA A 100 21.31 11.34 37.02
N ALA A 101 22.37 11.90 37.61
CA ALA A 101 22.28 12.94 38.66
C ALA A 101 21.75 14.31 38.19
N ASP A 102 21.65 14.53 36.88
CA ASP A 102 21.08 15.74 36.28
C ASP A 102 19.78 15.37 35.56
N ALA A 103 18.64 15.74 36.15
CA ALA A 103 17.31 15.49 35.62
C ALA A 103 17.00 16.36 34.39
N ALA A 104 17.63 16.05 33.26
CA ALA A 104 16.87 15.83 32.04
C ALA A 104 16.79 14.30 31.91
N ALA A 105 15.58 13.75 31.81
CA ALA A 105 15.42 12.33 31.49
C ALA A 105 16.37 12.00 30.32
N PRO A 106 17.21 10.95 30.40
CA PRO A 106 17.93 10.53 29.22
C PRO A 106 16.90 10.31 28.11
N SER A 107 16.96 11.14 27.08
CA SER A 107 16.12 11.04 25.91
C SER A 107 16.47 9.74 25.20
N VAL A 108 15.66 8.69 25.35
CA VAL A 108 15.53 7.59 24.35
C VAL A 108 16.88 6.95 23.88
N GLU A 109 17.92 6.97 24.73
CA GLU A 109 19.31 6.70 24.33
C GLU A 109 19.94 5.48 25.04
N THR A 110 19.12 4.47 25.35
CA THR A 110 19.65 3.11 25.28
C THR A 110 19.05 2.48 24.03
N GLU A 111 19.79 2.58 22.93
CA GLU A 111 19.61 1.73 21.76
C GLU A 111 19.45 0.30 22.27
N ARG A 112 18.23 -0.25 22.21
CA ARG A 112 18.04 -1.69 22.19
C ARG A 112 18.13 -2.08 20.72
N PRO A 113 19.23 -2.68 20.26
CA PRO A 113 19.43 -2.94 18.84
C PRO A 113 18.41 -3.92 18.25
N TYR A 114 17.57 -4.56 19.08
CA TYR A 114 16.74 -5.71 18.70
C TYR A 114 15.23 -5.43 18.68
N ASP A 115 14.75 -4.27 19.14
CA ASP A 115 13.30 -3.99 19.19
C ASP A 115 12.75 -3.51 17.83
N ASP A 116 13.63 -2.92 17.02
CA ASP A 116 13.32 -2.39 15.69
C ASP A 116 13.62 -3.38 14.54
N LEU A 117 14.26 -4.52 14.82
CA LEU A 117 14.70 -5.46 13.79
C LEU A 117 13.68 -6.59 13.59
N LEU A 118 13.20 -6.70 12.36
CA LEU A 118 12.37 -7.82 11.93
C LEU A 118 13.13 -9.14 12.03
N ASP A 119 12.56 -10.12 12.74
CA ASP A 119 13.08 -11.48 12.74
C ASP A 119 12.72 -12.17 11.43
N ILE A 120 13.72 -12.69 10.73
CA ILE A 120 13.56 -13.47 9.50
C ILE A 120 12.61 -14.67 9.70
N GLY A 121 12.59 -15.28 10.90
CA GLY A 121 11.69 -16.37 11.27
C GLY A 121 10.21 -15.99 11.28
N ASP A 122 9.88 -14.70 11.38
CA ASP A 122 8.50 -14.23 11.31
C ASP A 122 7.94 -14.26 9.88
N VAL A 123 8.81 -14.30 8.86
CA VAL A 123 8.42 -14.16 7.44
C VAL A 123 8.87 -15.31 6.54
N VAL A 124 9.83 -16.14 6.96
CA VAL A 124 10.31 -17.29 6.16
C VAL A 124 9.42 -18.53 6.30
N GLY A 125 9.46 -19.40 5.28
CA GLY A 125 8.74 -20.66 5.24
C GLY A 125 7.28 -20.51 4.81
N LYS A 126 6.53 -21.60 4.89
CA LYS A 126 5.09 -21.58 4.64
C LYS A 126 4.36 -20.85 5.78
N ARG A 127 3.59 -19.83 5.45
CA ARG A 127 2.80 -19.05 6.41
C ARG A 127 1.30 -19.24 6.20
N ILE A 128 0.54 -19.22 7.30
CA ILE A 128 -0.92 -19.17 7.28
C ILE A 128 -1.32 -17.96 8.13
N ILE A 129 -1.76 -16.91 7.47
CA ILE A 129 -2.07 -15.64 8.11
C ILE A 129 -3.59 -15.54 8.27
N PRO A 130 -4.11 -15.52 9.51
CA PRO A 130 -5.53 -15.31 9.74
C PRO A 130 -5.90 -13.85 9.50
N THR A 131 -6.99 -13.60 8.79
CA THR A 131 -7.53 -12.24 8.60
C THR A 131 -9.02 -12.19 8.92
N ARG A 132 -9.53 -11.01 9.28
CA ARG A 132 -10.97 -10.80 9.52
C ARG A 132 -11.80 -10.99 8.26
N LEU A 133 -11.31 -10.49 7.11
CA LEU A 133 -12.04 -10.52 5.84
C LEU A 133 -12.02 -11.91 5.18
N GLN A 134 -10.90 -12.62 5.30
CA GLN A 134 -10.73 -14.01 4.86
C GLN A 134 -10.08 -14.85 5.96
N ARG A 135 -10.75 -15.94 6.36
CA ARG A 135 -10.34 -16.74 7.53
C ARG A 135 -8.84 -17.05 7.58
N ASN A 136 -8.25 -17.52 6.47
CA ASN A 136 -6.82 -17.82 6.36
C ASN A 136 -6.32 -17.51 4.96
N VAL A 137 -5.19 -16.82 4.87
CA VAL A 137 -4.42 -16.63 3.63
C VAL A 137 -3.12 -17.40 3.75
N THR A 138 -2.90 -18.34 2.83
CA THR A 138 -1.68 -19.16 2.80
C THR A 138 -0.64 -18.50 1.91
N ILE A 139 0.56 -18.29 2.46
CA ILE A 139 1.75 -17.86 1.72
C ILE A 139 2.66 -19.07 1.57
N ARG A 140 3.06 -19.36 0.33
CA ARG A 140 4.00 -20.45 0.03
C ARG A 140 5.43 -19.99 0.28
N GLU A 141 6.30 -20.93 0.59
CA GLU A 141 7.68 -20.66 0.97
C GLU A 141 8.47 -19.97 -0.15
N GLU A 142 8.26 -20.40 -1.40
CA GLU A 142 8.91 -19.80 -2.57
C GLU A 142 8.56 -18.32 -2.75
N ASN A 143 7.31 -17.95 -2.45
CA ASN A 143 6.81 -16.59 -2.55
C ASN A 143 7.33 -15.72 -1.40
N ALA A 144 7.40 -16.29 -0.19
CA ALA A 144 7.95 -15.62 0.98
C ALA A 144 9.42 -15.26 0.78
N ALA A 145 10.21 -16.16 0.19
CA ALA A 145 11.62 -15.91 -0.14
C ALA A 145 11.79 -14.75 -1.14
N ALA A 146 10.94 -14.68 -2.18
CA ALA A 146 10.96 -13.58 -3.13
C ALA A 146 10.61 -12.23 -2.48
N ALA A 147 9.63 -12.21 -1.57
CA ALA A 147 9.26 -11.00 -0.82
C ALA A 147 10.39 -10.52 0.10
N LEU A 148 11.08 -11.46 0.76
CA LEU A 148 12.20 -11.14 1.65
C LEU A 148 13.34 -10.43 0.92
N GLU A 149 13.67 -10.84 -0.30
CA GLU A 149 14.70 -10.16 -1.11
C GLU A 149 14.35 -8.69 -1.34
N VAL A 150 13.12 -8.42 -1.77
CA VAL A 150 12.68 -7.07 -2.09
C VAL A 150 12.65 -6.19 -0.85
N MET A 151 12.13 -6.73 0.25
CA MET A 151 11.93 -6.00 1.50
C MET A 151 13.24 -5.73 2.23
N SER A 152 14.14 -6.70 2.29
CA SER A 152 15.41 -6.56 3.02
C SER A 152 16.41 -5.59 2.37
N ARG A 153 16.29 -5.34 1.07
CA ARG A 153 17.28 -4.55 0.31
C ARG A 153 16.82 -3.19 -0.14
N PHE A 154 15.53 -3.02 -0.43
CA PHE A 154 15.05 -1.87 -1.20
C PHE A 154 13.87 -1.15 -0.55
N ALA A 155 13.33 -1.67 0.55
CA ALA A 155 12.20 -1.05 1.21
C ALA A 155 12.59 0.21 1.98
N VAL A 156 11.59 1.06 2.23
CA VAL A 156 11.69 2.11 3.26
C VAL A 156 11.82 1.47 4.65
N ASP A 157 12.07 2.30 5.67
CA ASP A 157 12.05 1.85 7.06
C ASP A 157 10.79 1.01 7.32
N PRO A 158 10.93 -0.27 7.73
CA PRO A 158 9.79 -1.17 7.92
C PRO A 158 8.74 -0.60 8.87
N ARG A 159 9.10 0.26 9.81
CA ARG A 159 8.16 0.90 10.75
C ARG A 159 7.08 1.72 10.04
N TRP A 160 7.38 2.29 8.87
CA TRP A 160 6.39 2.97 8.04
C TRP A 160 5.50 2.05 7.22
N LEU A 161 5.93 0.81 7.00
CA LEU A 161 5.26 -0.18 6.16
C LEU A 161 4.11 -0.86 6.92
N VAL A 162 3.06 -0.08 7.15
CA VAL A 162 1.84 -0.51 7.84
C VAL A 162 0.78 -1.08 6.89
N TYR A 163 1.00 -0.94 5.58
CA TYR A 163 0.08 -1.37 4.53
C TYR A 163 0.83 -1.62 3.22
N LEU A 164 0.36 -2.58 2.42
CA LEU A 164 0.67 -2.62 0.99
C LEU A 164 -0.62 -2.80 0.19
N PRO A 165 -0.76 -2.10 -0.93
CA PRO A 165 -1.97 -2.12 -1.72
C PRO A 165 -2.15 -3.43 -2.47
N PRO A 166 -3.40 -3.91 -2.65
CA PRO A 166 -3.67 -5.08 -3.47
C PRO A 166 -3.55 -4.79 -4.95
N THR A 167 -3.28 -5.85 -5.71
CA THR A 167 -3.48 -5.95 -7.13
C THR A 167 -4.96 -5.76 -7.49
N MET A 168 -5.22 -5.42 -8.76
CA MET A 168 -6.57 -5.18 -9.25
C MET A 168 -6.85 -6.02 -10.49
N SER A 169 -8.04 -6.63 -10.56
CA SER A 169 -8.50 -7.37 -11.74
C SER A 169 -9.22 -6.45 -12.72
N PRO A 170 -9.14 -6.71 -14.04
CA PRO A 170 -10.00 -6.06 -15.02
C PRO A 170 -11.40 -6.69 -15.03
N SER A 171 -12.32 -6.02 -15.74
CA SER A 171 -13.64 -6.56 -16.08
C SER A 171 -13.53 -7.83 -16.92
N GLU A 172 -14.63 -8.56 -17.07
CA GLU A 172 -14.79 -9.52 -18.16
C GLU A 172 -14.50 -8.86 -19.52
N THR A 173 -14.10 -9.67 -20.50
CA THR A 173 -13.88 -9.19 -21.87
C THR A 173 -15.21 -8.84 -22.52
N SER A 174 -15.24 -7.71 -23.21
CA SER A 174 -16.45 -7.28 -23.90
C SER A 174 -16.77 -8.15 -25.11
N GLN A 175 -18.07 -8.28 -25.39
CA GLN A 175 -18.59 -8.90 -26.62
C GLN A 175 -18.74 -7.88 -27.76
N ARG A 176 -18.55 -6.57 -27.48
CA ARG A 176 -18.60 -5.51 -28.51
C ARG A 176 -17.45 -5.67 -29.52
N PRO A 177 -17.69 -5.46 -30.82
CA PRO A 177 -16.76 -5.84 -31.89
C PRO A 177 -15.42 -5.09 -31.87
N ASP A 178 -15.34 -3.92 -31.26
CA ASP A 178 -14.19 -3.02 -31.28
C ASP A 178 -13.57 -2.75 -29.91
N LEU A 179 -14.05 -3.44 -28.86
CA LEU A 179 -13.63 -3.22 -27.48
C LEU A 179 -13.23 -4.52 -26.80
N LEU A 180 -12.12 -4.46 -26.05
CA LEU A 180 -11.71 -5.54 -25.17
C LEU A 180 -12.31 -5.39 -23.77
N GLU A 181 -12.45 -4.17 -23.29
CA GLU A 181 -13.04 -3.80 -22.00
C GLU A 181 -14.13 -2.76 -22.21
N HIS A 182 -15.24 -2.90 -21.48
CA HIS A 182 -16.37 -1.97 -21.56
C HIS A 182 -17.10 -1.90 -20.19
N PRO A 183 -17.67 -0.75 -19.81
CA PRO A 183 -18.33 -0.55 -18.52
C PRO A 183 -19.39 -1.60 -18.16
N ALA A 184 -20.17 -2.05 -19.16
CA ALA A 184 -21.27 -2.98 -18.96
C ALA A 184 -20.85 -4.28 -18.25
N GLU A 185 -19.68 -4.81 -18.57
CA GLU A 185 -19.15 -6.03 -17.96
C GLU A 185 -18.81 -5.82 -16.47
N ALA A 186 -18.21 -4.68 -16.12
CA ALA A 186 -17.94 -4.33 -14.73
C ALA A 186 -19.23 -4.14 -13.91
N PHE A 187 -20.23 -3.44 -14.46
CA PHE A 187 -21.53 -3.27 -13.79
C PHE A 187 -22.29 -4.60 -13.65
N ALA A 188 -22.24 -5.44 -14.68
CA ALA A 188 -22.83 -6.77 -14.65
C ALA A 188 -22.19 -7.65 -13.57
N TYR A 189 -20.87 -7.57 -13.36
CA TYR A 189 -20.19 -8.26 -12.27
C TYR A 189 -20.81 -7.90 -10.91
N TYR A 190 -20.91 -6.62 -10.59
CA TYR A 190 -21.44 -6.17 -9.29
C TYR A 190 -22.91 -6.51 -9.13
N ARG A 191 -23.73 -6.36 -10.20
CA ARG A 191 -25.12 -6.81 -10.21
C ARG A 191 -25.24 -8.31 -9.88
N GLN A 192 -24.40 -9.15 -10.48
CA GLN A 192 -24.39 -10.60 -10.22
C GLN A 192 -23.96 -10.94 -8.78
N GLN A 193 -23.09 -10.12 -8.18
CA GLN A 193 -22.75 -10.23 -6.76
C GLN A 193 -23.88 -9.76 -5.83
N GLY A 194 -24.90 -9.06 -6.34
CA GLY A 194 -25.97 -8.49 -5.53
C GLY A 194 -25.64 -7.10 -4.97
N VAL A 195 -24.68 -6.39 -5.57
CA VAL A 195 -24.31 -5.03 -5.19
C VAL A 195 -25.08 -4.04 -6.07
N PRO A 196 -26.08 -3.31 -5.52
CA PRO A 196 -26.99 -2.48 -6.32
C PRO A 196 -26.38 -1.15 -6.75
N GLY A 197 -25.40 -0.62 -5.99
CA GLY A 197 -24.76 0.66 -6.25
C GLY A 197 -23.24 0.55 -6.27
N VAL A 198 -22.63 1.21 -7.25
CA VAL A 198 -21.18 1.30 -7.43
C VAL A 198 -20.76 2.74 -7.61
N ILE A 199 -19.51 3.05 -7.30
CA ILE A 199 -18.86 4.30 -7.66
C ILE A 199 -17.84 4.04 -8.78
N CYS A 200 -17.84 4.88 -9.79
CA CYS A 200 -16.85 4.90 -10.85
C CYS A 200 -15.90 6.06 -10.56
N GLU A 201 -14.61 5.77 -10.42
CA GLU A 201 -13.56 6.78 -10.23
C GLU A 201 -12.64 6.80 -11.45
N GLU A 202 -12.20 8.00 -11.86
CA GLU A 202 -11.24 8.14 -12.94
C GLU A 202 -9.98 7.35 -12.60
N LYS A 203 -9.57 6.47 -13.51
CA LYS A 203 -8.32 5.73 -13.34
C LYS A 203 -7.18 6.64 -13.78
N HIS A 204 -6.59 7.32 -12.81
CA HIS A 204 -5.38 8.12 -13.02
C HIS A 204 -4.24 7.24 -13.53
N MET A 205 -3.52 7.72 -14.53
CA MET A 205 -2.40 7.00 -15.13
C MET A 205 -1.08 7.52 -14.56
N GLY A 206 -0.64 6.91 -13.48
CA GLY A 206 0.57 7.30 -12.76
C GLY A 206 1.28 6.09 -12.14
N SER A 207 1.68 6.25 -10.89
CA SER A 207 2.16 5.13 -10.08
C SER A 207 1.52 5.20 -8.69
N ARG A 208 0.95 4.08 -8.27
CA ARG A 208 0.35 3.95 -6.95
C ARG A 208 1.38 4.20 -5.85
N ALA A 209 1.01 5.08 -4.93
CA ALA A 209 1.84 5.54 -3.83
C ALA A 209 1.04 5.52 -2.54
N ILE A 210 1.62 4.96 -1.49
CA ILE A 210 1.08 5.05 -0.14
C ILE A 210 1.77 6.21 0.54
N VAL A 211 0.98 7.15 1.04
CA VAL A 211 1.46 8.37 1.67
C VAL A 211 1.05 8.34 3.14
N VAL A 212 2.04 8.21 4.01
CA VAL A 212 1.87 8.29 5.47
C VAL A 212 2.37 9.65 5.92
N VAL A 213 1.53 10.42 6.61
CA VAL A 213 1.87 11.76 7.09
C VAL A 213 1.46 11.90 8.55
N CYS A 214 2.40 12.38 9.36
CA CYS A 214 2.24 12.76 10.74
C CYS A 214 2.20 14.28 10.87
N ARG A 215 1.52 14.78 11.91
CA ARG A 215 1.41 16.20 12.23
C ARG A 215 2.78 16.80 12.57
N ASP A 216 3.62 16.04 13.26
CA ASP A 216 4.97 16.40 13.69
C ASP A 216 5.87 15.16 13.88
N GLU A 217 7.15 15.40 14.16
CA GLU A 217 8.15 14.33 14.40
C GLU A 217 7.94 13.61 15.73
N GLN A 218 7.27 14.25 16.69
CA GLN A 218 6.93 13.59 17.95
C GLN A 218 5.89 12.50 17.72
N THR A 219 4.94 12.74 16.82
CA THR A 219 3.96 11.74 16.38
C THR A 219 4.64 10.56 15.67
N SER A 220 5.57 10.80 14.74
CA SER A 220 6.28 9.71 14.04
C SER A 220 7.08 8.83 15.02
N SER A 221 7.76 9.46 15.98
CA SER A 221 8.52 8.76 17.03
C SER A 221 7.61 7.93 17.94
N THR A 222 6.53 8.52 18.46
CA THR A 222 5.65 7.84 19.43
C THR A 222 4.71 6.81 18.80
N ARG A 223 4.23 7.05 17.57
CA ARG A 223 3.21 6.22 16.92
C ARG A 223 3.79 5.14 16.02
N PHE A 224 4.88 5.44 15.32
CA PHE A 224 5.53 4.54 14.38
C PHE A 224 6.89 4.04 14.88
N GLY A 225 7.49 4.69 15.87
CA GLY A 225 8.85 4.37 16.33
C GLY A 225 9.94 4.99 15.46
N VAL A 226 9.62 5.93 14.58
CA VAL A 226 10.58 6.54 13.63
C VAL A 226 11.04 7.88 14.16
N LYS A 227 12.35 8.04 14.40
CA LYS A 227 12.91 9.23 15.06
C LYS A 227 13.02 10.48 14.17
N GLU A 228 13.18 10.31 12.86
CA GLU A 228 13.40 11.41 11.93
C GLU A 228 12.32 11.46 10.85
N GLY A 229 11.84 12.66 10.55
CA GLY A 229 10.84 12.89 9.52
C GLY A 229 9.39 12.75 9.98
N ILE A 230 8.50 13.37 9.21
CA ILE A 230 7.06 13.45 9.49
C ILE A 230 6.24 12.41 8.71
N GLY A 231 6.88 11.49 7.97
CA GLY A 231 6.14 10.59 7.10
C GLY A 231 7.01 9.94 6.03
N THR A 232 6.36 9.25 5.09
CA THR A 232 7.00 8.64 3.92
C THR A 232 6.01 8.47 2.76
N CYS A 233 6.53 8.39 1.56
CA CYS A 233 5.83 8.04 0.33
C CYS A 233 6.48 6.80 -0.28
N TYR A 234 5.77 5.66 -0.31
CA TYR A 234 6.30 4.40 -0.83
C TYR A 234 5.43 3.76 -1.89
N THR A 235 6.06 2.94 -2.74
CA THR A 235 5.40 2.26 -3.86
C THR A 235 4.61 1.04 -3.41
N ARG A 236 3.85 0.42 -4.33
CA ARG A 236 3.16 -0.86 -4.12
C ARG A 236 4.05 -2.04 -3.67
N THR A 237 5.38 -1.90 -3.73
CA THR A 237 6.34 -2.91 -3.28
C THR A 237 7.12 -2.49 -2.03
N GLY A 238 6.72 -1.40 -1.37
CA GLY A 238 7.31 -0.92 -0.12
C GLY A 238 8.62 -0.14 -0.31
N ARG A 239 9.01 0.17 -1.55
CA ARG A 239 10.21 0.96 -1.85
C ARG A 239 9.93 2.45 -1.77
N SER A 240 10.94 3.26 -1.47
CA SER A 240 10.77 4.72 -1.55
C SER A 240 10.28 5.15 -2.94
N PHE A 241 9.31 6.06 -2.96
CA PHE A 241 8.80 6.61 -4.21
C PHE A 241 9.78 7.59 -4.86
N PHE A 242 10.60 8.30 -4.08
CA PHE A 242 11.57 9.26 -4.61
C PHE A 242 12.99 8.83 -4.28
N GLU A 243 13.90 8.97 -5.25
CA GLU A 243 15.34 8.83 -4.98
C GLU A 243 15.89 10.09 -4.30
N ASP A 244 15.26 11.25 -4.55
CA ASP A 244 15.58 12.53 -3.94
C ASP A 244 14.76 12.74 -2.65
N ALA A 245 15.43 12.67 -1.50
CA ALA A 245 14.83 12.89 -0.19
C ALA A 245 14.27 14.31 0.00
N ALA A 246 14.84 15.32 -0.68
CA ALA A 246 14.33 16.69 -0.59
C ALA A 246 12.96 16.82 -1.30
N LEU A 247 12.78 16.11 -2.41
CA LEU A 247 11.53 16.05 -3.14
C LEU A 247 10.45 15.33 -2.33
N GLU A 248 10.78 14.19 -1.71
CA GLU A 248 9.85 13.49 -0.81
C GLU A 248 9.45 14.36 0.38
N LYS A 249 10.43 15.00 1.05
CA LYS A 249 10.17 15.90 2.18
C LYS A 249 9.24 17.04 1.79
N GLY A 250 9.49 17.70 0.67
CA GLY A 250 8.64 18.80 0.20
C GLY A 250 7.22 18.35 -0.13
N LEU A 251 7.04 17.16 -0.73
CA LEU A 251 5.72 16.58 -0.94
C LEU A 251 4.99 16.32 0.40
N LEU A 252 5.66 15.72 1.38
CA LEU A 252 5.08 15.43 2.70
C LEU A 252 4.71 16.72 3.45
N GLU A 253 5.53 17.76 3.36
CA GLU A 253 5.25 19.07 3.97
C GLU A 253 4.03 19.75 3.33
N GLN A 254 3.90 19.71 2.01
CA GLN A 254 2.72 20.24 1.30
C GLN A 254 1.45 19.48 1.68
N VAL A 255 1.50 18.15 1.69
CA VAL A 255 0.35 17.31 2.11
C VAL A 255 -0.01 17.59 3.57
N ARG A 256 0.96 17.67 4.48
CA ARG A 256 0.72 18.01 5.90
C ARG A 256 0.04 19.37 6.05
N ALA A 257 0.50 20.38 5.31
CA ALA A 257 -0.09 21.72 5.32
C ALA A 257 -1.54 21.69 4.82
N ALA A 258 -1.80 20.98 3.70
CA ALA A 258 -3.14 20.81 3.14
C ALA A 258 -4.09 20.08 4.11
N LEU A 259 -3.62 19.04 4.81
CA LEU A 259 -4.39 18.35 5.87
C LEU A 259 -4.80 19.31 7.00
N GLY A 260 -3.91 20.24 7.38
CA GLY A 260 -4.18 21.27 8.37
C GLY A 260 -5.19 22.32 7.90
N VAL A 261 -5.05 22.82 6.67
CA VAL A 261 -5.99 23.79 6.07
C VAL A 261 -7.37 23.16 5.88
N ALA A 262 -7.42 21.89 5.47
CA ALA A 262 -8.66 21.13 5.34
C ALA A 262 -9.28 20.76 6.70
N GLY A 263 -8.60 20.96 7.83
CA GLY A 263 -9.09 20.62 9.17
C GLY A 263 -9.26 19.11 9.41
N ILE A 264 -8.52 18.26 8.69
CA ILE A 264 -8.69 16.80 8.76
C ILE A 264 -8.17 16.24 10.09
N TRP A 265 -7.14 16.85 10.68
CA TRP A 265 -6.63 16.45 11.99
C TRP A 265 -7.71 16.53 13.05
N GLU A 266 -8.44 17.65 13.08
CA GLU A 266 -9.50 17.93 14.04
C GLU A 266 -10.78 17.15 13.73
N ASP A 267 -11.18 17.05 12.45
CA ASP A 267 -12.39 16.31 12.04
C ASP A 267 -12.32 14.81 12.40
N LEU A 268 -11.11 14.24 12.43
CA LEU A 268 -10.87 12.81 12.69
C LEU A 268 -10.24 12.53 14.06
N ASP A 269 -9.96 13.57 14.86
CA ASP A 269 -9.23 13.47 16.13
C ASP A 269 -7.94 12.64 16.00
N THR A 270 -7.07 13.07 15.08
CA THR A 270 -5.85 12.34 14.71
C THR A 270 -4.64 13.25 14.52
N ASP A 271 -3.46 12.70 14.77
CA ASP A 271 -2.15 13.29 14.51
C ASP A 271 -1.40 12.60 13.36
N TRP A 272 -1.95 11.52 12.79
CA TRP A 272 -1.41 10.88 11.57
C TRP A 272 -2.50 10.40 10.63
N VAL A 273 -2.14 10.23 9.36
CA VAL A 273 -2.99 9.61 8.33
C VAL A 273 -2.17 8.69 7.43
N CYS A 274 -2.81 7.63 6.94
CA CYS A 274 -2.30 6.78 5.86
C CYS A 274 -3.27 6.84 4.66
N MET A 275 -2.76 7.23 3.50
CA MET A 275 -3.55 7.43 2.28
C MET A 275 -3.05 6.56 1.13
N ASP A 276 -3.99 6.06 0.34
CA ASP A 276 -3.75 5.38 -0.93
C ASP A 276 -3.96 6.37 -2.09
N CYS A 277 -2.92 6.59 -2.87
CA CYS A 277 -2.84 7.66 -3.86
C CYS A 277 -2.27 7.17 -5.18
N GLU A 278 -2.47 7.96 -6.24
CA GLU A 278 -1.74 7.85 -7.50
C GLU A 278 -0.88 9.10 -7.70
N ILE A 279 0.41 8.94 -8.00
CA ILE A 279 1.31 10.05 -8.37
C ILE A 279 1.51 10.08 -9.88
N MET A 280 1.32 11.27 -10.47
CA MET A 280 1.52 11.56 -11.89
C MET A 280 2.63 12.59 -12.10
N PRO A 281 3.34 12.55 -13.25
CA PRO A 281 3.13 11.65 -14.38
C PRO A 281 3.72 10.25 -14.17
N TRP A 282 3.24 9.30 -14.97
CA TRP A 282 3.80 7.95 -15.03
C TRP A 282 5.31 7.93 -15.33
N SER A 283 5.81 8.91 -16.08
CA SER A 283 7.24 9.05 -16.42
C SER A 283 8.16 9.20 -15.21
N VAL A 284 7.67 9.67 -14.06
CA VAL A 284 8.49 9.84 -12.83
C VAL A 284 9.11 8.53 -12.38
N LYS A 285 8.33 7.44 -12.41
CA LYS A 285 8.82 6.10 -12.02
C LYS A 285 9.11 5.20 -13.22
N ALA A 286 8.45 5.41 -14.36
CA ALA A 286 8.55 4.52 -15.51
C ALA A 286 9.49 5.01 -16.63
N GLY A 287 10.35 6.00 -16.36
CA GLY A 287 11.20 6.62 -17.39
C GLY A 287 12.12 5.65 -18.16
N GLU A 288 12.69 4.64 -17.49
CA GLU A 288 13.49 3.60 -18.18
C GLU A 288 12.60 2.66 -19.00
N LEU A 289 11.47 2.22 -18.44
CA LEU A 289 10.51 1.35 -19.13
C LEU A 289 9.93 2.04 -20.38
N LEU A 290 9.60 3.33 -20.28
CA LEU A 290 9.19 4.17 -21.39
C LEU A 290 10.24 4.21 -22.50
N ARG A 291 11.52 4.43 -22.17
CA ARG A 291 12.58 4.48 -23.16
C ARG A 291 12.91 3.12 -23.77
N GLY A 292 13.09 2.11 -22.93
CA GLY A 292 13.58 0.79 -23.32
C GLY A 292 12.53 -0.12 -23.96
N GLN A 293 11.26 0.00 -23.59
CA GLN A 293 10.19 -0.85 -24.12
C GLN A 293 9.24 -0.06 -25.00
N TYR A 294 8.58 0.97 -24.46
CA TYR A 294 7.46 1.59 -25.17
C TYR A 294 7.90 2.45 -26.37
N ALA A 295 8.86 3.35 -26.15
CA ALA A 295 9.42 4.21 -27.17
C ALA A 295 10.22 3.43 -28.21
N ALA A 296 10.89 2.35 -27.81
CA ALA A 296 11.63 1.47 -28.72
C ALA A 296 10.72 0.86 -29.79
N VAL A 297 9.52 0.38 -29.42
CA VAL A 297 8.53 -0.15 -30.38
C VAL A 297 8.13 0.93 -31.39
N GLY A 298 7.80 2.13 -30.92
CA GLY A 298 7.43 3.25 -31.80
C GLY A 298 8.56 3.71 -32.72
N ALA A 299 9.79 3.79 -32.19
CA ALA A 299 10.99 4.21 -32.91
C ALA A 299 11.39 3.22 -34.01
N ALA A 300 11.23 1.92 -33.77
CA ALA A 300 11.51 0.88 -34.75
C ALA A 300 10.39 0.76 -35.80
N ALA A 301 9.13 0.75 -35.37
CA ALA A 301 8.00 0.45 -36.25
C ALA A 301 7.68 1.59 -37.22
N ARG A 302 7.75 2.86 -36.80
CA ARG A 302 7.42 4.01 -37.65
C ARG A 302 8.23 4.06 -38.96
N PRO A 303 9.59 4.08 -38.95
CA PRO A 303 10.36 4.13 -40.20
C PRO A 303 10.22 2.85 -41.03
N ALA A 304 10.18 1.67 -40.39
CA ALA A 304 10.08 0.39 -41.09
C ALA A 304 8.75 0.23 -41.83
N LEU A 305 7.63 0.57 -41.18
CA LEU A 305 6.31 0.49 -41.79
C LEU A 305 6.12 1.56 -42.88
N SER A 306 6.61 2.79 -42.66
CA SER A 306 6.56 3.84 -43.68
C SER A 306 7.35 3.48 -44.94
N ALA A 307 8.56 2.92 -44.79
CA ALA A 307 9.35 2.46 -45.94
C ALA A 307 8.66 1.30 -46.69
N SER A 308 8.06 0.37 -45.95
CA SER A 308 7.29 -0.74 -46.54
C SER A 308 6.05 -0.24 -47.30
N LEU A 309 5.34 0.74 -46.75
CA LEU A 309 4.17 1.35 -47.40
C LEU A 309 4.56 2.09 -48.68
N ALA A 310 5.66 2.85 -48.67
CA ALA A 310 6.18 3.51 -49.87
C ALA A 310 6.56 2.52 -50.98
N ALA A 311 7.16 1.38 -50.62
CA ALA A 311 7.48 0.31 -51.58
C ALA A 311 6.21 -0.34 -52.18
N LEU A 312 5.17 -0.56 -51.36
CA LEU A 312 3.88 -1.07 -51.81
C LEU A 312 3.17 -0.07 -52.73
N GLU A 313 3.24 1.23 -52.43
CA GLU A 313 2.71 2.31 -53.28
C GLU A 313 3.40 2.33 -54.65
N ALA A 314 4.73 2.23 -54.69
CA ALA A 314 5.48 2.14 -55.95
C ALA A 314 5.14 0.86 -56.76
N ALA A 315 4.96 -0.27 -56.08
CA ALA A 315 4.54 -1.52 -56.72
C ALA A 315 3.13 -1.42 -57.33
N SER A 316 2.18 -0.81 -56.60
CA SER A 316 0.83 -0.55 -57.09
C SER A 316 0.83 0.40 -58.28
N ALA A 317 1.62 1.49 -58.23
CA ALA A 317 1.76 2.44 -59.33
C ALA A 317 2.36 1.79 -60.60
N SER A 318 3.14 0.72 -60.43
CA SER A 318 3.69 -0.08 -61.51
C SER A 318 2.73 -1.16 -62.03
N GLY A 319 1.46 -1.16 -61.61
CA GLY A 319 0.43 -2.09 -62.09
C GLY A 319 0.44 -3.48 -61.42
N ARG A 320 1.15 -3.67 -60.30
CA ARG A 320 1.12 -4.93 -59.54
C ARG A 320 -0.07 -4.96 -58.59
N ASP A 321 -0.73 -6.11 -58.46
CA ASP A 321 -1.83 -6.29 -57.51
C ASP A 321 -1.30 -6.44 -56.07
N VAL A 322 -1.23 -5.31 -55.36
CA VAL A 322 -0.79 -5.22 -53.97
C VAL A 322 -1.78 -4.45 -53.09
N GLY A 323 -3.01 -4.20 -53.57
CA GLY A 323 -3.98 -3.32 -52.92
C GLY A 323 -4.33 -3.76 -51.49
N GLY A 324 -4.55 -5.07 -51.28
CA GLY A 324 -4.81 -5.62 -49.95
C GLY A 324 -3.64 -5.47 -48.97
N LEU A 325 -2.40 -5.64 -49.44
CA LEU A 325 -1.20 -5.44 -48.63
C LEU A 325 -0.99 -3.96 -48.30
N GLN A 326 -1.21 -3.08 -49.27
CA GLN A 326 -1.09 -1.63 -49.07
C GLN A 326 -2.10 -1.13 -48.03
N ALA A 327 -3.37 -1.56 -48.12
CA ALA A 327 -4.40 -1.20 -47.14
C ALA A 327 -4.01 -1.65 -45.72
N ARG A 328 -3.56 -2.90 -45.58
CA ARG A 328 -3.10 -3.44 -44.29
C ARG A 328 -1.90 -2.67 -43.72
N TYR A 329 -0.92 -2.33 -44.54
CA TYR A 329 0.25 -1.58 -44.05
C TYR A 329 -0.09 -0.13 -43.68
N ARG A 330 -1.05 0.49 -44.37
CA ARG A 330 -1.57 1.81 -43.98
C ARG A 330 -2.19 1.78 -42.59
N GLU A 331 -3.05 0.81 -42.32
CA GLU A 331 -3.68 0.63 -41.01
C GLU A 331 -2.64 0.41 -39.90
N ARG A 332 -1.61 -0.40 -40.15
CA ARG A 332 -0.51 -0.62 -39.19
C ARG A 332 0.29 0.66 -38.89
N VAL A 333 0.51 1.53 -39.88
CA VAL A 333 1.15 2.84 -39.68
C VAL A 333 0.29 3.71 -38.75
N GLU A 334 -1.02 3.75 -38.97
CA GLU A 334 -1.96 4.49 -38.12
C GLU A 334 -2.00 3.93 -36.70
N ASP A 335 -2.03 2.62 -36.53
CA ASP A 335 -2.04 1.94 -35.22
C ASP A 335 -0.79 2.23 -34.39
N VAL A 336 0.39 2.20 -35.03
CA VAL A 336 1.64 2.62 -34.39
C VAL A 336 1.64 4.11 -34.06
N GLY A 337 1.00 4.93 -34.91
CA GLY A 337 0.73 6.33 -34.63
C GLY A 337 -0.03 6.51 -33.32
N ARG A 338 -1.23 5.90 -33.24
CA ARG A 338 -2.12 5.91 -32.07
C ARG A 338 -1.45 5.39 -30.81
N TYR A 339 -0.69 4.29 -30.91
CA TYR A 339 0.09 3.74 -29.79
C TYR A 339 1.11 4.74 -29.23
N VAL A 340 1.85 5.43 -30.11
CA VAL A 340 2.83 6.43 -29.68
C VAL A 340 2.15 7.64 -29.05
N ASP A 341 1.02 8.08 -29.61
CA ASP A 341 0.27 9.19 -29.04
C ASP A 341 -0.33 8.81 -27.69
N ALA A 342 -0.74 7.55 -27.50
CA ALA A 342 -1.29 7.05 -26.24
C ALA A 342 -0.27 7.12 -25.09
N TYR A 343 0.95 6.56 -25.23
CA TYR A 343 1.90 6.59 -24.10
C TYR A 343 2.47 7.99 -23.84
N ARG A 344 2.56 8.85 -24.86
CA ARG A 344 3.08 10.22 -24.70
C ARG A 344 2.20 11.10 -23.82
N ARG A 345 0.89 10.86 -23.80
CA ARG A 345 -0.07 11.61 -22.96
C ARG A 345 0.24 11.53 -21.46
N TYR A 346 0.90 10.44 -21.02
CA TYR A 346 1.19 10.18 -19.61
C TYR A 346 2.65 10.47 -19.23
N SER A 347 3.39 11.17 -20.10
CA SER A 347 4.81 11.43 -19.93
C SER A 347 5.13 12.91 -20.14
N TRP A 348 5.46 13.60 -19.06
CA TRP A 348 6.08 14.93 -19.10
C TRP A 348 7.33 14.98 -18.21
N PRO A 349 8.25 15.93 -18.45
CA PRO A 349 9.42 16.13 -17.59
C PRO A 349 8.98 16.61 -16.20
N VAL A 350 9.63 16.10 -15.16
CA VAL A 350 9.46 16.57 -13.77
C VAL A 350 10.78 17.17 -13.31
N ARG A 351 10.74 18.47 -12.97
CA ARG A 351 11.88 19.26 -12.51
C ARG A 351 11.69 19.75 -11.07
N SER A 352 10.44 19.88 -10.63
CA SER A 352 10.07 20.27 -9.27
C SER A 352 8.76 19.62 -8.84
N LEU A 353 8.34 19.88 -7.61
CA LEU A 353 7.02 19.46 -7.09
C LEU A 353 5.85 20.00 -7.91
N GLU A 354 6.01 21.16 -8.55
CA GLU A 354 4.95 21.81 -9.33
C GLU A 354 4.56 21.01 -10.59
N ASP A 355 5.45 20.13 -11.05
CA ASP A 355 5.22 19.23 -12.17
C ASP A 355 4.52 17.92 -11.75
N LEU A 356 4.39 17.66 -10.44
CA LEU A 356 3.73 16.47 -9.91
C LEU A 356 2.24 16.71 -9.66
N ARG A 357 1.44 15.66 -9.80
CA ARG A 357 0.07 15.63 -9.30
C ARG A 357 -0.13 14.40 -8.42
N LEU A 358 -0.66 14.61 -7.23
CA LEU A 358 -1.00 13.55 -6.27
C LEU A 358 -2.53 13.45 -6.19
N ALA A 359 -3.07 12.32 -6.62
CA ALA A 359 -4.51 12.04 -6.55
C ALA A 359 -4.80 10.99 -5.47
N PRO A 360 -5.15 11.40 -4.24
CA PRO A 360 -5.60 10.46 -3.23
C PRO A 360 -6.96 9.89 -3.60
N PHE A 361 -7.17 8.60 -3.35
CA PHE A 361 -8.47 7.95 -3.57
C PHE A 361 -8.96 7.11 -2.37
N HIS A 362 -8.11 6.79 -1.40
CA HIS A 362 -8.52 6.26 -0.11
C HIS A 362 -7.79 6.96 1.04
N LEU A 363 -8.55 7.44 2.02
CA LEU A 363 -8.03 7.68 3.36
C LEU A 363 -8.16 6.36 4.14
N LEU A 364 -7.07 5.61 4.27
CA LEU A 364 -7.10 4.22 4.75
C LEU A 364 -7.24 4.12 6.27
N ALA A 365 -6.43 4.88 7.00
CA ALA A 365 -6.40 4.83 8.46
C ALA A 365 -5.95 6.16 9.07
N SER A 366 -6.39 6.37 10.31
CA SER A 366 -5.99 7.44 11.22
C SER A 366 -5.94 6.86 12.64
N GLU A 367 -5.64 7.67 13.65
CA GLU A 367 -5.62 7.19 15.03
C GLU A 367 -6.96 6.53 15.42
N GLY A 368 -6.89 5.36 16.05
CA GLY A 368 -8.04 4.59 16.50
C GLY A 368 -8.94 3.96 15.41
N ALA A 369 -8.77 4.28 14.12
CA ALA A 369 -9.68 3.83 13.07
C ALA A 369 -8.99 3.40 11.75
N VAL A 370 -9.49 2.29 11.18
CA VAL A 370 -9.31 1.96 9.77
C VAL A 370 -10.63 2.23 9.07
N HIS A 371 -10.63 3.13 8.09
CA HIS A 371 -11.85 3.69 7.48
C HIS A 371 -12.51 2.77 6.44
N THR A 372 -12.34 1.45 6.56
CA THR A 372 -13.02 0.45 5.69
C THR A 372 -14.51 0.28 6.00
N ASP A 373 -14.99 0.91 7.07
CA ASP A 373 -16.40 1.02 7.45
C ASP A 373 -17.10 2.20 6.75
N ARG A 374 -16.34 3.14 6.18
CA ARG A 374 -16.86 4.26 5.40
C ARG A 374 -17.06 3.85 3.94
N ASP A 375 -18.12 4.35 3.31
CA ASP A 375 -18.34 4.13 1.89
C ASP A 375 -17.38 4.97 1.03
N HIS A 376 -17.23 4.60 -0.24
CA HIS A 376 -16.36 5.35 -1.15
C HIS A 376 -16.83 6.78 -1.42
N GLY A 377 -18.11 7.09 -1.24
CA GLY A 377 -18.62 8.46 -1.33
C GLY A 377 -18.06 9.35 -0.21
N TRP A 378 -17.94 8.82 1.01
CA TRP A 378 -17.27 9.47 2.12
C TRP A 378 -15.79 9.73 1.82
N HIS A 379 -15.07 8.72 1.29
CA HIS A 379 -13.66 8.89 0.92
C HIS A 379 -13.50 10.01 -0.13
N MET A 380 -14.31 10.00 -1.20
CA MET A 380 -14.26 11.06 -2.21
C MET A 380 -14.55 12.42 -1.61
N LYS A 381 -15.55 12.54 -0.73
CA LYS A 381 -15.89 13.81 -0.08
C LYS A 381 -14.74 14.37 0.76
N VAL A 382 -14.13 13.55 1.62
CA VAL A 382 -13.03 13.98 2.49
C VAL A 382 -11.78 14.33 1.66
N LEU A 383 -11.50 13.53 0.64
CA LEU A 383 -10.32 13.74 -0.21
C LEU A 383 -10.51 14.92 -1.18
N THR A 384 -11.73 15.21 -1.64
CA THR A 384 -12.03 16.45 -2.37
C THR A 384 -11.77 17.67 -1.50
N LYS A 385 -12.22 17.65 -0.23
CA LYS A 385 -11.93 18.73 0.74
C LYS A 385 -10.42 18.93 0.92
N LEU A 386 -9.65 17.85 0.97
CA LEU A 386 -8.19 17.89 1.02
C LEU A 386 -7.59 18.51 -0.25
N CYS A 387 -8.03 18.07 -1.43
CA CYS A 387 -7.51 18.58 -2.70
C CYS A 387 -7.87 20.06 -2.95
N GLU A 388 -9.00 20.54 -2.41
CA GLU A 388 -9.37 21.97 -2.45
C GLU A 388 -8.43 22.85 -1.61
N ALA A 389 -7.76 22.29 -0.60
CA ALA A 389 -6.80 23.01 0.23
C ALA A 389 -5.44 23.25 -0.46
N ASP A 390 -5.08 22.46 -1.47
CA ASP A 390 -3.89 22.65 -2.31
C ASP A 390 -4.15 22.17 -3.74
N THR A 391 -4.64 23.06 -4.59
CA THR A 391 -4.89 22.77 -6.01
C THR A 391 -3.63 22.73 -6.87
N GLY A 392 -2.45 23.02 -6.30
CA GLY A 392 -1.17 22.99 -7.01
C GLY A 392 -0.65 21.57 -7.15
N LEU A 393 -0.51 20.87 -6.02
CA LEU A 393 -0.03 19.49 -5.98
C LEU A 393 -1.18 18.48 -6.03
N LEU A 394 -2.27 18.72 -5.32
CA LEU A 394 -3.33 17.73 -5.13
C LEU A 394 -4.35 17.80 -6.25
N LEU A 395 -4.75 16.62 -6.74
CA LEU A 395 -5.72 16.47 -7.79
C LEU A 395 -6.94 15.71 -7.26
N GLY A 396 -8.10 16.35 -7.29
CA GLY A 396 -9.37 15.70 -6.97
C GLY A 396 -9.72 14.63 -8.01
N THR A 397 -10.21 13.47 -7.56
CA THR A 397 -10.60 12.38 -8.45
C THR A 397 -12.02 12.59 -8.97
N SER A 398 -12.17 12.73 -10.28
CA SER A 398 -13.48 12.72 -10.94
C SER A 398 -14.17 11.39 -10.69
N HIS A 399 -15.43 11.43 -10.26
CA HIS A 399 -16.18 10.23 -9.91
C HIS A 399 -17.68 10.40 -10.14
N MET A 400 -18.39 9.28 -10.27
CA MET A 400 -19.85 9.23 -10.32
C MET A 400 -20.41 7.94 -9.74
N THR A 401 -21.64 7.99 -9.24
CA THR A 401 -22.35 6.79 -8.76
C THR A 401 -23.21 6.19 -9.87
N VAL A 402 -23.23 4.85 -9.95
CA VAL A 402 -24.06 4.09 -10.89
C VAL A 402 -24.88 3.06 -10.13
N GLN A 403 -26.18 3.00 -10.42
CA GLN A 403 -27.08 1.96 -9.95
C GLN A 403 -27.06 0.79 -10.95
N THR A 404 -26.56 -0.37 -10.52
CA THR A 404 -26.29 -1.53 -11.40
C THR A 404 -27.56 -2.23 -11.89
N THR A 405 -28.72 -1.83 -11.38
CA THR A 405 -30.05 -2.36 -11.75
C THR A 405 -30.89 -1.38 -12.57
N ASP A 406 -30.44 -0.12 -12.70
CA ASP A 406 -31.14 0.91 -13.46
C ASP A 406 -30.46 1.12 -14.82
N PRO A 407 -31.16 0.86 -15.95
CA PRO A 407 -30.61 1.06 -17.29
C PRO A 407 -30.14 2.50 -17.56
N GLU A 408 -30.87 3.52 -17.09
CA GLU A 408 -30.51 4.92 -17.35
C GLU A 408 -29.22 5.31 -16.63
N SER A 409 -29.07 4.88 -15.37
CA SER A 409 -27.84 5.07 -14.60
C SER A 409 -26.63 4.34 -15.22
N ILE A 410 -26.83 3.12 -15.73
CA ILE A 410 -25.78 2.38 -16.46
C ILE A 410 -25.35 3.11 -17.73
N GLU A 411 -26.29 3.66 -18.48
CA GLU A 411 -26.00 4.44 -19.68
C GLU A 411 -25.22 5.71 -19.33
N ALA A 412 -25.63 6.44 -18.29
CA ALA A 412 -24.90 7.60 -17.80
C ALA A 412 -23.45 7.26 -17.41
N GLY A 413 -23.26 6.15 -16.68
CA GLY A 413 -21.93 5.64 -16.32
C GLY A 413 -21.07 5.29 -17.53
N THR A 414 -21.70 4.75 -18.58
CA THR A 414 -21.02 4.39 -19.83
C THR A 414 -20.60 5.64 -20.60
N ARG A 415 -21.48 6.63 -20.74
CA ARG A 415 -21.16 7.92 -21.40
C ARG A 415 -20.04 8.67 -20.71
N TRP A 416 -20.03 8.69 -19.37
CA TRP A 416 -18.95 9.31 -18.60
C TRP A 416 -17.60 8.63 -18.83
N TRP A 417 -17.57 7.30 -18.92
CA TRP A 417 -16.36 6.56 -19.27
C TRP A 417 -15.90 6.86 -20.71
N GLU A 418 -16.83 6.96 -21.67
CA GLU A 418 -16.53 7.37 -23.06
C GLU A 418 -15.94 8.79 -23.12
N GLU A 419 -16.45 9.72 -22.31
CA GLU A 419 -15.92 11.09 -22.20
C GLU A 419 -14.48 11.10 -21.66
N ILE A 420 -14.23 10.42 -20.54
CA ILE A 420 -12.90 10.34 -19.92
C ILE A 420 -11.88 9.70 -20.85
N THR A 421 -12.25 8.58 -21.47
CA THR A 421 -11.35 7.88 -22.38
C THR A 421 -11.17 8.63 -23.70
N GLY A 422 -12.21 9.33 -24.17
CA GLY A 422 -12.18 10.18 -25.36
C GLY A 422 -11.22 11.37 -25.24
N ARG A 423 -11.13 12.00 -24.05
CA ARG A 423 -10.15 13.05 -23.76
C ARG A 423 -8.74 12.53 -23.42
N GLY A 424 -8.55 11.20 -23.37
CA GLY A 424 -7.26 10.56 -23.16
C GLY A 424 -6.96 10.05 -21.76
N GLY A 425 -7.95 10.00 -20.86
CA GLY A 425 -7.82 9.27 -19.60
C GLY A 425 -7.63 7.77 -19.83
N GLU A 426 -6.99 7.08 -18.88
CA GLU A 426 -6.77 5.63 -19.00
C GLU A 426 -8.10 4.86 -18.97
N GLY A 427 -9.09 5.33 -18.21
CA GLY A 427 -10.38 4.68 -18.04
C GLY A 427 -10.93 4.93 -16.65
N MET A 428 -11.54 3.92 -16.05
CA MET A 428 -12.10 4.02 -14.70
C MET A 428 -11.81 2.79 -13.84
N VAL A 429 -11.93 2.98 -12.53
CA VAL A 429 -12.04 1.91 -11.55
C VAL A 429 -13.47 1.91 -11.01
N VAL A 430 -14.17 0.79 -11.19
CA VAL A 430 -15.51 0.58 -10.64
C VAL A 430 -15.40 -0.12 -9.30
N LYS A 431 -15.86 0.52 -8.24
CA LYS A 431 -15.84 0.01 -6.86
C LYS A 431 -17.27 -0.15 -6.35
N PRO A 432 -17.56 -1.12 -5.47
CA PRO A 432 -18.83 -1.10 -4.73
C PRO A 432 -18.99 0.23 -3.97
N LEU A 433 -20.20 0.67 -3.62
CA LEU A 433 -20.33 1.87 -2.76
C LEU A 433 -19.75 1.61 -1.37
N GLU A 434 -20.15 0.51 -0.73
CA GLU A 434 -19.53 0.02 0.49
C GLU A 434 -18.09 -0.41 0.21
N PHE A 435 -17.13 0.01 1.04
CA PHE A 435 -15.71 -0.33 0.85
C PHE A 435 -15.45 -1.85 0.85
N VAL A 436 -16.20 -2.59 1.68
CA VAL A 436 -16.15 -4.06 1.75
C VAL A 436 -17.51 -4.66 1.47
N ALA A 437 -17.86 -4.81 0.19
CA ALA A 437 -19.10 -5.47 -0.21
C ALA A 437 -19.00 -7.01 -0.11
N ARG A 438 -20.07 -7.64 0.40
CA ARG A 438 -20.23 -9.11 0.38
C ARG A 438 -21.24 -9.50 -0.69
N GLY A 439 -20.78 -10.31 -1.66
CA GLY A 439 -21.62 -10.95 -2.63
C GLY A 439 -22.04 -12.37 -2.25
N ARG A 440 -22.71 -13.05 -3.18
CA ARG A 440 -23.28 -14.41 -2.98
C ARG A 440 -22.25 -15.48 -2.60
N ARG A 441 -20.99 -15.32 -3.01
CA ARG A 441 -19.90 -16.30 -2.81
C ARG A 441 -18.79 -15.80 -1.88
N GLY A 442 -19.09 -14.80 -1.05
CA GLY A 442 -18.11 -14.14 -0.18
C GLY A 442 -17.86 -12.70 -0.59
N MET A 443 -16.68 -12.18 -0.30
CA MET A 443 -16.32 -10.79 -0.61
C MET A 443 -16.33 -10.53 -2.12
N ALA A 444 -16.98 -9.45 -2.55
CA ALA A 444 -16.91 -8.96 -3.92
C ALA A 444 -15.51 -8.36 -4.21
N GLN A 445 -15.19 -8.09 -5.48
CA GLN A 445 -13.92 -7.41 -5.79
C GLN A 445 -13.96 -5.99 -5.19
N PRO A 446 -12.88 -5.53 -4.55
CA PRO A 446 -12.82 -4.17 -3.99
C PRO A 446 -12.72 -3.09 -5.09
N GLY A 447 -12.32 -3.48 -6.29
CA GLY A 447 -12.29 -2.61 -7.46
C GLY A 447 -12.07 -3.42 -8.74
N ILE A 448 -12.71 -2.98 -9.82
CA ILE A 448 -12.56 -3.55 -11.16
C ILE A 448 -12.12 -2.44 -12.10
N LYS A 449 -10.95 -2.59 -12.72
CA LYS A 449 -10.51 -1.64 -13.75
C LYS A 449 -11.25 -1.90 -15.07
N CYS A 450 -11.64 -0.81 -15.74
CA CYS A 450 -12.21 -0.82 -17.08
C CYS A 450 -11.51 0.25 -17.91
N ARG A 451 -10.57 -0.18 -18.76
CA ARG A 451 -9.64 0.70 -19.46
C ARG A 451 -10.12 1.06 -20.86
N GLY A 452 -9.79 2.28 -21.28
CA GLY A 452 -10.12 2.83 -22.59
C GLY A 452 -9.41 2.11 -23.72
N ARG A 453 -10.07 2.11 -24.89
CA ARG A 453 -9.56 1.46 -26.10
C ARG A 453 -8.16 1.93 -26.50
N GLU A 454 -7.93 3.24 -26.50
CA GLU A 454 -6.63 3.79 -26.92
C GLU A 454 -5.54 3.53 -25.89
N TYR A 455 -5.87 3.56 -24.58
CA TYR A 455 -4.95 3.18 -23.53
C TYR A 455 -4.46 1.73 -23.68
N LEU A 456 -5.37 0.80 -23.98
CA LEU A 456 -5.04 -0.62 -24.09
C LEU A 456 -4.03 -0.94 -25.21
N ARG A 457 -3.76 -0.01 -26.15
CA ARG A 457 -2.64 -0.16 -27.11
C ARG A 457 -1.29 -0.25 -26.41
N ILE A 458 -1.13 0.48 -25.31
CA ILE A 458 0.08 0.46 -24.48
C ILE A 458 0.29 -0.94 -23.90
N ILE A 459 -0.80 -1.62 -23.52
CA ILE A 459 -0.75 -2.91 -22.81
C ILE A 459 -0.72 -4.11 -23.75
N TYR A 460 -1.55 -4.10 -24.80
CA TYR A 460 -1.74 -5.24 -25.71
C TYR A 460 -1.02 -5.07 -27.05
N GLY A 461 -0.38 -3.92 -27.27
CA GLY A 461 0.36 -3.59 -28.49
C GLY A 461 -0.43 -2.72 -29.47
N PRO A 462 0.26 -2.11 -30.46
CA PRO A 462 -0.33 -1.14 -31.38
C PRO A 462 -1.51 -1.71 -32.18
N GLU A 463 -1.38 -2.96 -32.64
CA GLU A 463 -2.29 -3.65 -33.56
C GLU A 463 -3.36 -4.48 -32.82
N TYR A 464 -3.56 -4.30 -31.52
CA TYR A 464 -4.45 -5.19 -30.75
C TYR A 464 -5.92 -5.08 -31.15
N THR A 465 -6.33 -3.95 -31.74
CA THR A 465 -7.71 -3.69 -32.19
C THR A 465 -8.06 -4.40 -33.49
N GLU A 466 -7.07 -4.96 -34.20
CA GLU A 466 -7.30 -5.78 -35.40
C GLU A 466 -8.23 -6.96 -35.07
N PRO A 467 -9.26 -7.25 -35.88
CA PRO A 467 -10.27 -8.27 -35.54
C PRO A 467 -9.69 -9.63 -35.17
N ALA A 468 -8.66 -10.07 -35.89
CA ALA A 468 -7.99 -11.35 -35.64
C ALA A 468 -7.23 -11.35 -34.29
N ASN A 469 -6.64 -10.22 -33.90
CA ASN A 469 -5.93 -10.08 -32.62
C ASN A 469 -6.92 -9.94 -31.46
N LEU A 470 -7.95 -9.10 -31.63
CA LEU A 470 -8.95 -8.84 -30.61
C LEU A 470 -9.70 -10.12 -30.22
N GLU A 471 -10.13 -10.92 -31.21
CA GLU A 471 -10.83 -12.18 -30.94
C GLU A 471 -9.96 -13.17 -30.16
N ARG A 472 -8.67 -13.27 -30.49
CA ARG A 472 -7.71 -14.09 -29.71
C ARG A 472 -7.59 -13.60 -28.26
N LEU A 473 -7.56 -12.29 -28.06
CA LEU A 473 -7.39 -11.66 -26.74
C LEU A 473 -8.62 -11.79 -25.83
N ARG A 474 -9.81 -12.06 -26.39
CA ARG A 474 -11.03 -12.32 -25.60
C ARG A 474 -10.92 -13.58 -24.71
N SER A 475 -10.09 -14.54 -25.10
CA SER A 475 -9.90 -15.79 -24.36
C SER A 475 -8.99 -15.68 -23.12
N ARG A 476 -9.23 -14.70 -22.23
CA ARG A 476 -8.42 -14.45 -21.03
C ARG A 476 -8.99 -15.06 -19.75
N ARG A 477 -8.13 -15.57 -18.88
CA ARG A 477 -8.51 -16.18 -17.58
C ARG A 477 -8.32 -15.18 -16.43
N LEU A 478 -9.42 -14.67 -15.88
CA LEU A 478 -9.40 -13.69 -14.79
C LEU A 478 -9.33 -14.30 -13.38
N GLY A 479 -9.60 -15.60 -13.25
CA GLY A 479 -9.78 -16.27 -11.95
C GLY A 479 -8.59 -16.09 -11.00
N THR A 480 -7.36 -16.30 -11.48
CA THR A 480 -6.14 -16.15 -10.67
C THR A 480 -5.96 -14.71 -10.19
N LYS A 481 -6.10 -13.71 -11.09
CA LYS A 481 -5.96 -12.29 -10.76
C LYS A 481 -7.02 -11.83 -9.76
N ARG A 482 -8.28 -12.28 -9.93
CA ARG A 482 -9.37 -12.01 -8.97
C ARG A 482 -9.12 -12.63 -7.60
N SER A 483 -8.57 -13.84 -7.55
CA SER A 483 -8.22 -14.50 -6.29
C SER A 483 -7.07 -13.79 -5.56
N LEU A 484 -6.03 -13.38 -6.31
CA LEU A 484 -4.92 -12.58 -5.78
C LEU A 484 -5.42 -11.26 -5.17
N ALA A 485 -6.20 -10.50 -5.94
CA ALA A 485 -6.76 -9.22 -5.49
C ALA A 485 -7.53 -9.33 -4.16
N LEU A 486 -8.35 -10.39 -3.99
CA LEU A 486 -9.10 -10.60 -2.74
C LEU A 486 -8.21 -11.00 -1.56
N ARG A 487 -7.20 -11.85 -1.79
CA ARG A 487 -6.27 -12.30 -0.73
C ARG A 487 -5.37 -11.15 -0.27
N GLU A 488 -4.82 -10.40 -1.21
CA GLU A 488 -3.99 -9.23 -0.93
C GLU A 488 -4.80 -8.13 -0.25
N PHE A 489 -6.04 -7.88 -0.69
CA PHE A 489 -6.91 -6.90 -0.05
C PHE A 489 -7.20 -7.28 1.41
N ALA A 490 -7.49 -8.56 1.66
CA ALA A 490 -7.71 -9.05 3.03
C ALA A 490 -6.47 -8.89 3.92
N LEU A 491 -5.26 -9.12 3.38
CA LEU A 491 -4.00 -8.92 4.09
C LEU A 491 -3.71 -7.44 4.34
N GLY A 492 -3.91 -6.57 3.35
CA GLY A 492 -3.71 -5.12 3.49
C GLY A 492 -4.61 -4.51 4.56
N VAL A 493 -5.91 -4.87 4.55
CA VAL A 493 -6.86 -4.42 5.59
C VAL A 493 -6.47 -4.97 6.97
N GLU A 494 -6.10 -6.25 7.06
CA GLU A 494 -5.68 -6.83 8.34
C GLU A 494 -4.40 -6.16 8.89
N ALA A 495 -3.44 -5.79 8.03
CA ALA A 495 -2.24 -5.06 8.43
C ALA A 495 -2.60 -3.72 9.10
N LEU A 496 -3.46 -2.93 8.44
CA LEU A 496 -3.97 -1.66 8.97
C LEU A 496 -4.72 -1.87 10.29
N GLU A 497 -5.61 -2.86 10.37
CA GLU A 497 -6.38 -3.11 11.58
C GLU A 497 -5.50 -3.52 12.76
N ARG A 498 -4.45 -4.31 12.52
CA ARG A 498 -3.47 -4.70 13.55
C ARG A 498 -2.64 -3.50 14.00
N PHE A 499 -2.22 -2.66 13.04
CA PHE A 499 -1.46 -1.45 13.33
C PHE A 499 -2.28 -0.45 14.16
N VAL A 500 -3.54 -0.22 13.80
CA VAL A 500 -4.45 0.66 14.54
C VAL A 500 -4.76 0.12 15.94
N ARG A 501 -4.88 -1.20 16.10
CA ARG A 501 -5.07 -1.86 17.41
C ARG A 501 -3.79 -1.93 18.26
N ARG A 502 -2.68 -1.33 17.79
CA ARG A 502 -1.35 -1.36 18.44
C ARG A 502 -0.89 -2.79 18.74
N GLU A 503 -1.12 -3.70 17.79
CA GLU A 503 -0.46 -5.02 17.82
C GLU A 503 1.04 -4.88 17.53
N PRO A 504 1.87 -5.84 17.96
CA PRO A 504 3.30 -5.83 17.68
C PRO A 504 3.62 -5.70 16.18
N LEU A 505 4.72 -5.03 15.86
CA LEU A 505 5.09 -4.73 14.47
C LEU A 505 5.22 -5.98 13.59
N TYR A 506 5.78 -7.09 14.12
CA TYR A 506 5.87 -8.36 13.38
C TYR A 506 4.49 -8.92 12.94
N ARG A 507 3.42 -8.61 13.69
CA ARG A 507 2.04 -9.01 13.35
C ARG A 507 1.48 -8.17 12.21
N VAL A 508 1.88 -6.91 12.10
CA VAL A 508 1.55 -6.06 10.96
C VAL A 508 2.35 -6.53 9.74
N HIS A 509 3.64 -6.76 9.94
CA HIS A 509 4.55 -7.13 8.86
C HIS A 509 4.29 -8.50 8.28
N GLU A 510 3.85 -9.51 9.04
CA GLU A 510 3.48 -10.79 8.40
C GLU A 510 2.38 -10.59 7.34
N CYS A 511 1.44 -9.65 7.56
CA CYS A 511 0.41 -9.32 6.58
C CYS A 511 0.98 -8.56 5.38
N VAL A 512 1.81 -7.55 5.63
CA VAL A 512 2.45 -6.71 4.59
C VAL A 512 3.38 -7.54 3.70
N PHE A 513 4.25 -8.36 4.29
CA PHE A 513 5.07 -9.33 3.57
C PHE A 513 4.22 -10.34 2.82
N GLY A 514 3.08 -10.74 3.38
CA GLY A 514 2.11 -11.60 2.71
C GLY A 514 1.63 -10.99 1.38
N VAL A 515 1.29 -9.70 1.35
CA VAL A 515 0.89 -9.01 0.09
C VAL A 515 2.02 -9.07 -0.93
N LEU A 516 3.23 -8.69 -0.52
CA LEU A 516 4.39 -8.69 -1.40
C LEU A 516 4.74 -10.09 -1.92
N ALA A 517 4.58 -11.12 -1.10
CA ALA A 517 4.77 -12.50 -1.49
C ALA A 517 3.73 -12.94 -2.53
N LEU A 518 2.47 -12.58 -2.35
CA LEU A 518 1.42 -12.90 -3.34
C LEU A 518 1.63 -12.22 -4.68
N GLU A 519 2.19 -11.00 -4.70
CA GLU A 519 2.55 -10.29 -5.93
C GLU A 519 3.65 -10.99 -6.74
N SER A 520 4.42 -11.91 -6.13
CA SER A 520 5.37 -12.75 -6.86
C SER A 520 4.72 -13.94 -7.58
N GLU A 521 3.43 -14.24 -7.33
CA GLU A 521 2.73 -15.32 -8.04
C GLU A 521 2.59 -14.97 -9.54
N PRO A 522 2.97 -15.89 -10.46
CA PRO A 522 2.93 -15.62 -11.88
C PRO A 522 1.49 -15.44 -12.36
N VAL A 523 1.20 -14.26 -12.91
CA VAL A 523 -0.08 -13.91 -13.51
C VAL A 523 0.16 -13.13 -14.80
N ASP A 524 -0.81 -13.15 -15.71
CA ASP A 524 -0.74 -12.37 -16.95
C ASP A 524 -0.57 -10.86 -16.63
N PRO A 525 0.56 -10.23 -17.02
CA PRO A 525 0.86 -8.85 -16.65
C PRO A 525 -0.04 -7.83 -17.36
N ARG A 526 -0.83 -8.25 -18.36
CA ARG A 526 -1.77 -7.39 -19.09
C ARG A 526 -3.07 -7.15 -18.34
N LEU A 527 -3.32 -7.91 -17.27
CA LEU A 527 -4.58 -7.89 -16.49
C LEU A 527 -4.62 -6.77 -15.47
#